data_AF-A0A4V1UL99-F1
#
_entry.id   AF-A0A4V1UL99-F1
#
_cell.length_a   1.000
_cell.length_b   1.000
_cell.length_c   1.000
_cell.angle_alpha   90.00
_cell.angle_beta   90.00
_cell.angle_gamma   90.00
#
_symmetry.space_group_name_H-M   'P 1'
#
loop_
_entity.id
_entity.type
_entity.pdbx_description
1 polymer ?
#
loop_
_entity_poly.entity_id
_entity_poly.type
_entity_poly.pdbx_seq_one_letter_code
_entity_poly.pdbx_strand_id
1 'polypeptide(L)'
;MPALSETPPAPDLPGLVALTDLVKSGAPIQVAEQYAFQPEHAARLGVAAKGWLGEVFQTQVSAAHGYHGVSLIRRFLGIGFEDATIRASKFKGSVVKSPDRDGPPKVDSLEEEGQTIATLDFDGRFGVFDFVGTQYFSWIRSQRVMLRGTNGELNGYDLRFLRTFQTPAYGRLERVDTGHGGNLEGHAHSGIQAMGEWVYRNPFPAARLADDEIAIATALRGMGEFTQGGPPPYPLAEACQDHYLAMTIDEAARTGETIRTQRQPWA
;
A
#
# COMPACT_ATOMS: atom_id res chain seq x y z
N MET A 1 -7.11 -20.26 19.42
CA MET A 1 -6.86 -20.60 18.00
C MET A 1 -6.39 -19.34 17.30
N PRO A 2 -5.27 -19.36 16.56
CA PRO A 2 -4.85 -18.24 15.72
C PRO A 2 -5.88 -17.90 14.65
N ALA A 3 -6.07 -16.61 14.39
CA ALA A 3 -7.02 -16.11 13.40
C ALA A 3 -6.34 -15.14 12.44
N LEU A 4 -6.62 -15.30 11.15
CA LEU A 4 -6.28 -14.35 10.10
C LEU A 4 -7.59 -13.75 9.58
N SER A 5 -7.81 -12.47 9.86
CA SER A 5 -9.00 -11.75 9.41
C SER A 5 -8.73 -11.09 8.07
N GLU A 6 -9.73 -11.12 7.17
CA GLU A 6 -9.73 -10.20 6.03
C GLU A 6 -9.83 -8.74 6.48
N THR A 7 -9.53 -7.83 5.55
CA THR A 7 -9.65 -6.39 5.77
C THR A 7 -11.05 -5.86 5.40
N PRO A 8 -11.58 -4.82 6.11
CA PRO A 8 -11.08 -4.34 7.39
C PRO A 8 -11.44 -5.34 8.51
N PRO A 9 -10.69 -5.35 9.63
CA PRO A 9 -10.95 -6.31 10.71
C PRO A 9 -12.29 -6.07 11.43
N ALA A 10 -12.80 -4.83 11.44
CA ALA A 10 -14.14 -4.47 11.90
C ALA A 10 -14.65 -3.27 11.08
N PRO A 11 -15.97 -3.04 10.99
CA PRO A 11 -16.54 -1.97 10.16
C PRO A 11 -16.52 -0.58 10.82
N ASP A 12 -16.29 -0.50 12.13
CA ASP A 12 -16.40 0.75 12.90
C ASP A 12 -15.43 0.79 14.10
N LEU A 13 -15.28 1.99 14.68
CA LEU A 13 -14.37 2.22 15.80
C LEU A 13 -14.68 1.35 17.04
N PRO A 14 -15.94 1.20 17.50
CA PRO A 14 -16.26 0.28 18.58
C PRO A 14 -15.82 -1.17 18.32
N GLY A 15 -16.00 -1.68 17.10
CA GLY A 15 -15.54 -3.00 16.70
C GLY A 15 -14.02 -3.14 16.72
N LEU A 16 -13.28 -2.12 16.25
CA LEU A 16 -11.82 -2.10 16.32
C LEU A 16 -11.31 -2.13 17.77
N VAL A 17 -11.96 -1.39 18.67
CA VAL A 17 -11.63 -1.40 20.11
C VAL A 17 -11.93 -2.77 20.73
N ALA A 18 -13.07 -3.37 20.42
CA ALA A 18 -13.42 -4.69 20.92
C ALA A 18 -12.41 -5.78 20.49
N LEU A 19 -11.95 -5.75 19.23
CA LEU A 19 -10.90 -6.66 18.75
C LEU A 19 -9.55 -6.40 19.44
N THR A 20 -9.24 -5.14 19.73
CA THR A 20 -8.03 -4.75 20.46
C THR A 20 -8.03 -5.36 21.87
N ASP A 21 -9.17 -5.37 22.56
CA ASP A 21 -9.29 -5.96 23.90
C ASP A 21 -9.10 -7.48 23.87
N LEU A 22 -9.53 -8.16 22.79
CA LEU A 22 -9.25 -9.59 22.60
C LEU A 22 -7.75 -9.83 22.44
N VAL A 23 -7.04 -9.05 21.62
CA VAL A 23 -5.58 -9.17 21.44
C VAL A 23 -4.84 -8.91 22.74
N LYS A 24 -5.23 -7.88 23.50
CA LYS A 24 -4.70 -7.60 24.85
C LYS A 24 -4.92 -8.76 25.83
N SER A 25 -6.01 -9.51 25.65
CA SER A 25 -6.33 -10.71 26.43
C SER A 25 -5.62 -11.97 25.90
N GLY A 26 -4.71 -11.83 24.93
CA GLY A 26 -3.88 -12.92 24.39
C GLY A 26 -4.44 -13.59 23.14
N ALA A 27 -5.47 -13.05 22.50
CA ALA A 27 -5.98 -13.58 21.23
C ALA A 27 -4.94 -13.36 20.10
N PRO A 28 -4.48 -14.42 19.41
CA PRO A 28 -3.50 -14.29 18.33
C PRO A 28 -4.19 -13.95 17.00
N ILE A 29 -4.51 -12.67 16.80
CA ILE A 29 -5.23 -12.15 15.63
C ILE A 29 -4.28 -11.36 14.72
N GLN A 30 -4.25 -11.73 13.44
CA GLN A 30 -3.54 -11.04 12.36
C GLN A 30 -4.52 -10.61 11.28
N VAL A 31 -4.12 -9.67 10.42
CA VAL A 31 -4.98 -9.15 9.34
C VAL A 31 -4.34 -9.40 7.98
N ALA A 32 -5.13 -9.80 6.99
CA ALA A 32 -4.69 -10.10 5.64
C ALA A 32 -4.53 -8.84 4.78
N GLU A 33 -3.87 -7.79 5.30
CA GLU A 33 -3.53 -6.61 4.50
C GLU A 33 -2.34 -6.91 3.57
N GLN A 34 -2.65 -7.12 2.29
CA GLN A 34 -1.71 -7.65 1.31
C GLN A 34 -0.96 -6.57 0.51
N TYR A 35 -1.44 -5.32 0.45
CA TYR A 35 -0.90 -4.36 -0.51
C TYR A 35 0.60 -4.05 -0.32
N ALA A 36 1.08 -4.06 0.91
CA ALA A 36 2.51 -3.89 1.20
C ALA A 36 3.39 -5.03 0.66
N PHE A 37 2.81 -6.21 0.42
CA PHE A 37 3.48 -7.40 -0.12
C PHE A 37 3.36 -7.52 -1.64
N GLN A 38 2.55 -6.67 -2.30
CA GLN A 38 2.54 -6.63 -3.76
C GLN A 38 3.94 -6.24 -4.27
N PRO A 39 4.50 -6.93 -5.27
CA PRO A 39 5.88 -6.75 -5.73
C PRO A 39 6.33 -5.31 -5.87
N GLU A 40 5.53 -4.46 -6.53
CA GLU A 40 5.93 -3.07 -6.75
C GLU A 40 5.95 -2.23 -5.47
N HIS A 41 5.00 -2.42 -4.55
CA HIS A 41 5.00 -1.70 -3.26
C HIS A 41 6.11 -2.22 -2.35
N ALA A 42 6.35 -3.52 -2.32
CA ALA A 42 7.47 -4.13 -1.64
C ALA A 42 8.83 -3.62 -2.19
N ALA A 43 8.96 -3.43 -3.50
CA ALA A 43 10.14 -2.82 -4.12
C ALA A 43 10.33 -1.36 -3.71
N ARG A 44 9.25 -0.57 -3.62
CA ARG A 44 9.30 0.82 -3.13
C ARG A 44 9.75 0.89 -1.67
N LEU A 45 9.24 -0.02 -0.82
CA LEU A 45 9.74 -0.19 0.56
C LEU A 45 11.21 -0.62 0.57
N GLY A 46 11.62 -1.51 -0.34
CA GLY A 46 13.02 -1.92 -0.50
C GLY A 46 13.95 -0.76 -0.86
N VAL A 47 13.54 0.14 -1.76
CA VAL A 47 14.27 1.37 -2.09
C VAL A 47 14.40 2.28 -0.86
N ALA A 48 13.32 2.48 -0.11
CA ALA A 48 13.36 3.27 1.12
C ALA A 48 14.31 2.63 2.15
N ALA A 49 14.25 1.31 2.34
CA ALA A 49 15.10 0.56 3.27
C ALA A 49 16.59 0.57 2.87
N LYS A 50 16.92 0.69 1.58
CA LYS A 50 18.29 0.89 1.09
C LYS A 50 18.86 2.27 1.46
N GLY A 51 18.03 3.19 1.93
CA GLY A 51 18.43 4.53 2.35
C GLY A 51 18.74 5.49 1.19
N TRP A 52 18.49 5.09 -0.06
CA TRP A 52 18.79 5.92 -1.23
C TRP A 52 18.04 7.25 -1.21
N LEU A 53 16.81 7.26 -0.68
CA LEU A 53 15.98 8.46 -0.56
C LEU A 53 16.28 9.30 0.69
N GLY A 54 17.12 8.81 1.61
CA GLY A 54 17.25 9.40 2.95
C GLY A 54 15.98 9.16 3.79
N GLU A 55 15.65 10.10 4.68
CA GLU A 55 14.39 10.05 5.43
C GLU A 55 13.25 10.44 4.49
N VAL A 56 12.29 9.52 4.28
CA VAL A 56 11.09 9.78 3.47
C VAL A 56 10.12 10.63 4.29
N PHE A 57 9.93 11.88 3.89
CA PHE A 57 9.02 12.82 4.56
C PHE A 57 7.72 13.04 3.78
N GLN A 58 7.65 12.62 2.51
CA GLN A 58 6.45 12.76 1.69
C GLN A 58 6.16 11.50 0.87
N THR A 59 4.88 11.14 0.81
CA THR A 59 4.37 10.13 -0.12
C THR A 59 3.09 10.59 -0.81
N GLN A 60 2.85 10.12 -2.04
CA GLN A 60 1.57 10.28 -2.74
C GLN A 60 1.15 8.91 -3.23
N VAL A 61 -0.06 8.48 -2.90
CA VAL A 61 -0.56 7.13 -3.17
C VAL A 61 -1.89 7.21 -3.90
N SER A 62 -1.85 6.77 -5.16
CA SER A 62 -3.00 6.48 -6.01
C SER A 62 -2.88 5.07 -6.53
N ALA A 63 -3.24 4.10 -5.69
CA ALA A 63 -3.08 2.68 -5.99
C ALA A 63 -4.14 1.79 -5.33
N ALA A 64 -4.66 2.21 -4.16
CA ALA A 64 -5.56 1.38 -3.38
C ALA A 64 -6.58 2.22 -2.60
N HIS A 65 -7.76 1.64 -2.38
CA HIS A 65 -8.85 2.28 -1.65
C HIS A 65 -8.64 2.27 -0.14
N GLY A 66 -9.33 3.18 0.56
CA GLY A 66 -9.49 3.16 2.01
C GLY A 66 -8.22 2.82 2.80
N TYR A 67 -8.36 1.85 3.71
CA TYR A 67 -7.29 1.39 4.59
C TYR A 67 -6.07 0.80 3.85
N HIS A 68 -6.24 0.22 2.65
CA HIS A 68 -5.11 -0.25 1.85
C HIS A 68 -4.23 0.91 1.36
N GLY A 69 -4.84 2.01 0.93
CA GLY A 69 -4.07 3.20 0.53
C GLY A 69 -3.39 3.88 1.73
N VAL A 70 -4.08 3.90 2.87
CA VAL A 70 -3.53 4.42 4.13
C VAL A 70 -2.36 3.57 4.63
N SER A 71 -2.46 2.24 4.57
CA SER A 71 -1.40 1.34 5.02
C SER A 71 -0.12 1.54 4.21
N LEU A 72 -0.23 1.72 2.90
CA LEU A 72 0.87 2.11 2.04
C LEU A 72 1.47 3.46 2.44
N ILE A 73 0.65 4.48 2.67
CA ILE A 73 1.12 5.81 3.11
C ILE A 73 1.94 5.70 4.39
N ARG A 74 1.39 5.05 5.43
CA ARG A 74 2.07 4.89 6.73
C ARG A 74 3.38 4.15 6.60
N ARG A 75 3.39 3.03 5.86
CA ARG A 75 4.60 2.21 5.64
C ARG A 75 5.67 2.96 4.86
N PHE A 76 5.32 3.74 3.83
CA PHE A 76 6.30 4.53 3.08
C PHE A 76 6.90 5.67 3.90
N LEU A 77 6.14 6.27 4.82
CA LEU A 77 6.61 7.33 5.71
C LEU A 77 7.31 6.80 6.97
N GLY A 78 7.29 5.49 7.21
CA GLY A 78 7.77 4.89 8.47
C GLY A 78 7.00 5.41 9.69
N ILE A 79 5.69 5.59 9.55
CA ILE A 79 4.76 6.07 10.59
C ILE A 79 4.06 4.87 11.21
N GLY A 80 4.06 4.81 12.53
CA GLY A 80 3.29 3.85 13.32
C GLY A 80 1.93 4.45 13.67
N PHE A 81 1.80 4.95 14.89
CA PHE A 81 0.53 5.38 15.48
C PHE A 81 0.47 6.89 15.76
N GLU A 82 1.28 7.67 15.07
CA GLU A 82 1.28 9.12 15.14
C GLU A 82 -0.08 9.70 14.72
N ASP A 83 -0.47 10.81 15.37
CA ASP A 83 -1.71 11.51 15.04
C ASP A 83 -1.55 12.32 13.73
N ALA A 84 -2.58 12.29 12.89
CA ALA A 84 -2.64 13.03 11.63
C ALA A 84 -3.64 14.19 11.68
N THR A 85 -3.27 15.31 11.08
CA THR A 85 -4.21 16.34 10.64
C THR A 85 -4.66 16.01 9.22
N ILE A 86 -5.95 15.75 9.04
CA ILE A 86 -6.53 15.24 7.79
C ILE A 86 -7.45 16.30 7.17
N ARG A 87 -7.29 16.49 5.86
CA ARG A 87 -8.19 17.26 5.00
C ARG A 87 -8.53 16.42 3.79
N ALA A 88 -9.77 16.42 3.36
CA ALA A 88 -10.18 15.62 2.21
C ALA A 88 -11.29 16.28 1.41
N SER A 89 -11.33 15.95 0.12
CA SER A 89 -12.35 16.38 -0.82
C SER A 89 -12.79 15.22 -1.69
N LYS A 90 -14.09 15.17 -2.01
CA LYS A 90 -14.65 14.21 -2.95
C LYS A 90 -15.03 14.92 -4.25
N PHE A 91 -14.57 14.37 -5.35
CA PHE A 91 -14.85 14.85 -6.70
C PHE A 91 -15.68 13.82 -7.45
N LYS A 92 -16.46 14.30 -8.41
CA LYS A 92 -17.21 13.45 -9.33
C LYS A 92 -16.73 13.69 -10.76
N GLY A 93 -16.68 12.64 -11.53
CA GLY A 93 -16.39 12.67 -12.96
C GLY A 93 -17.22 11.62 -13.72
N SER A 94 -17.03 11.57 -15.02
CA SER A 94 -17.52 10.49 -15.87
C SER A 94 -16.33 9.85 -16.58
N VAL A 95 -16.34 8.53 -16.68
CA VAL A 95 -15.30 7.76 -17.36
C VAL A 95 -15.95 6.71 -18.25
N VAL A 96 -15.29 6.35 -19.36
CA VAL A 96 -15.71 5.21 -20.18
C VAL A 96 -15.57 3.93 -19.36
N LYS A 97 -16.60 3.08 -19.42
CA LYS A 97 -16.61 1.78 -18.75
C LYS A 97 -15.36 0.98 -19.12
N SER A 98 -14.67 0.51 -18.08
CA SER A 98 -13.47 -0.32 -18.19
C SER A 98 -13.81 -1.77 -17.81
N PRO A 99 -12.89 -2.73 -17.95
CA PRO A 99 -13.09 -4.07 -17.39
C PRO A 99 -13.36 -4.03 -15.90
N ASP A 100 -14.01 -5.07 -15.41
CA ASP A 100 -14.21 -5.35 -14.00
C ASP A 100 -13.94 -6.84 -13.72
N ARG A 101 -14.45 -7.36 -12.59
CA ARG A 101 -14.30 -8.77 -12.21
C ARG A 101 -14.97 -9.75 -13.19
N ASP A 102 -15.98 -9.30 -13.93
CA ASP A 102 -16.71 -10.10 -14.92
C ASP A 102 -16.09 -9.99 -16.33
N GLY A 103 -15.04 -9.18 -16.48
CA GLY A 103 -14.24 -9.06 -17.69
C GLY A 103 -14.48 -7.74 -18.45
N PRO A 104 -14.11 -7.70 -19.75
CA PRO A 104 -14.22 -6.49 -20.56
C PRO A 104 -15.65 -5.98 -20.74
N PRO A 105 -15.84 -4.65 -20.91
CA PRO A 105 -17.15 -4.07 -21.19
C PRO A 105 -17.69 -4.56 -22.54
N LYS A 106 -19.01 -4.83 -22.59
CA LYS A 106 -19.71 -5.29 -23.81
C LYS A 106 -20.32 -4.15 -24.63
N VAL A 107 -20.40 -2.95 -24.05
CA VAL A 107 -21.03 -1.76 -24.64
C VAL A 107 -20.17 -0.54 -24.28
N ASP A 108 -20.06 0.39 -25.22
CA ASP A 108 -19.46 1.69 -24.99
C ASP A 108 -20.46 2.57 -24.20
N SER A 109 -20.12 2.86 -22.95
CA SER A 109 -20.94 3.68 -22.05
C SER A 109 -20.08 4.43 -21.05
N LEU A 110 -20.55 5.61 -20.63
CA LEU A 110 -19.97 6.37 -19.53
C LEU A 110 -20.57 5.94 -18.19
N GLU A 111 -19.74 5.90 -17.15
CA GLU A 111 -20.14 5.67 -15.77
C GLU A 111 -19.69 6.84 -14.88
N GLU A 112 -20.48 7.19 -13.86
CA GLU A 112 -20.08 8.18 -12.85
C GLU A 112 -18.98 7.57 -11.97
N GLU A 113 -17.87 8.30 -11.78
CA GLU A 113 -16.81 7.92 -10.86
C GLU A 113 -16.65 8.95 -9.75
N GLY A 114 -16.37 8.46 -8.54
CA GLY A 114 -16.06 9.29 -7.37
C GLY A 114 -14.59 9.16 -7.01
N GLN A 115 -13.88 10.29 -6.94
CA GLN A 115 -12.49 10.35 -6.53
C GLN A 115 -12.38 11.04 -5.18
N THR A 116 -11.67 10.44 -4.24
CA THR A 116 -11.33 11.05 -2.95
C THR A 116 -9.86 11.45 -2.97
N ILE A 117 -9.58 12.72 -2.70
CA ILE A 117 -8.22 13.22 -2.49
C ILE A 117 -8.12 13.74 -1.07
N ALA A 118 -7.12 13.27 -0.32
CA ALA A 118 -6.88 13.68 1.06
C ALA A 118 -5.40 13.95 1.34
N THR A 119 -5.12 14.90 2.23
CA THR A 119 -3.80 15.12 2.81
C THR A 119 -3.81 14.65 4.26
N LEU A 120 -2.81 13.87 4.65
CA LEU A 120 -2.58 13.42 6.02
C LEU A 120 -1.25 13.99 6.49
N ASP A 121 -1.26 14.91 7.45
CA ASP A 121 -0.05 15.53 8.02
C ASP A 121 0.25 14.95 9.41
N PHE A 122 1.37 14.24 9.52
CA PHE A 122 1.90 13.63 10.74
C PHE A 122 3.02 14.49 11.35
N ASP A 123 2.75 15.79 11.50
CA ASP A 123 3.62 16.78 12.14
C ASP A 123 5.04 16.84 11.53
N GLY A 124 5.12 16.93 10.21
CA GLY A 124 6.39 17.07 9.46
C GLY A 124 6.67 15.97 8.44
N ARG A 125 5.91 14.87 8.48
CA ARG A 125 5.79 13.92 7.36
C ARG A 125 4.36 13.95 6.85
N PHE A 126 4.15 13.89 5.54
CA PHE A 126 2.79 13.95 5.00
C PHE A 126 2.54 13.02 3.82
N GLY A 127 1.32 12.50 3.78
CA GLY A 127 0.81 11.65 2.71
C GLY A 127 -0.28 12.36 1.91
N VAL A 128 -0.32 12.11 0.60
CA VAL A 128 -1.49 12.38 -0.24
C VAL A 128 -2.14 11.05 -0.58
N PHE A 129 -3.38 10.87 -0.13
CA PHE A 129 -4.25 9.80 -0.59
C PHE A 129 -5.04 10.29 -1.80
N ASP A 130 -5.03 9.53 -2.89
CA ASP A 130 -5.72 9.87 -4.13
C ASP A 130 -6.32 8.61 -4.76
N PHE A 131 -7.60 8.35 -4.55
CA PHE A 131 -8.20 7.11 -5.03
C PHE A 131 -9.52 7.31 -5.77
N VAL A 132 -9.67 6.56 -6.86
CA VAL A 132 -10.90 6.41 -7.64
C VAL A 132 -11.12 4.92 -7.90
N GLY A 133 -12.32 4.40 -7.58
CA GLY A 133 -12.60 2.95 -7.65
C GLY A 133 -12.46 2.34 -9.04
N THR A 134 -12.77 3.12 -10.07
CA THR A 134 -12.63 2.76 -11.49
C THR A 134 -11.17 2.58 -11.91
N GLN A 135 -10.19 2.87 -11.05
CA GLN A 135 -8.78 2.59 -11.30
C GLN A 135 -8.48 1.08 -11.38
N TYR A 136 -9.20 0.25 -10.63
CA TYR A 136 -9.03 -1.19 -10.70
C TYR A 136 -9.46 -1.72 -12.07
N PHE A 137 -8.67 -2.65 -12.64
CA PHE A 137 -8.91 -3.28 -13.93
C PHE A 137 -8.94 -2.33 -15.15
N SER A 138 -8.71 -1.02 -14.94
CA SER A 138 -8.82 -0.04 -16.00
C SER A 138 -7.70 -0.13 -17.02
N TRP A 139 -8.06 0.00 -18.29
CA TRP A 139 -7.09 0.18 -19.38
C TRP A 139 -6.61 1.63 -19.52
N ILE A 140 -7.33 2.59 -18.96
CA ILE A 140 -7.11 4.03 -19.18
C ILE A 140 -6.77 4.79 -17.90
N ARG A 141 -6.76 4.12 -16.74
CA ARG A 141 -6.30 4.66 -15.47
C ARG A 141 -5.03 3.96 -15.05
N SER A 142 -4.02 4.74 -14.69
CA SER A 142 -2.76 4.23 -14.12
C SER A 142 -2.77 4.38 -12.61
N GLN A 143 -2.06 3.50 -11.93
CA GLN A 143 -1.63 3.73 -10.55
C GLN A 143 -0.47 4.71 -10.53
N ARG A 144 -0.36 5.50 -9.45
CA ARG A 144 0.72 6.45 -9.23
C ARG A 144 1.14 6.39 -7.78
N VAL A 145 2.43 6.14 -7.54
CA VAL A 145 3.02 6.21 -6.21
C VAL A 145 4.30 7.04 -6.30
N MET A 146 4.46 7.99 -5.39
CA MET A 146 5.68 8.79 -5.25
C MET A 146 6.17 8.73 -3.81
N LEU A 147 7.47 8.51 -3.62
CA LEU A 147 8.17 8.65 -2.34
C LEU A 147 9.21 9.74 -2.49
N ARG A 148 9.25 10.69 -1.56
CA ARG A 148 10.23 11.76 -1.53
C ARG A 148 10.84 11.85 -0.15
N GLY A 149 12.16 11.81 -0.14
CA GLY A 149 12.95 11.94 1.07
C GLY A 149 14.04 12.98 0.94
N THR A 150 14.83 13.12 2.00
CA THR A 150 15.86 14.16 2.13
C THR A 150 16.97 14.06 1.09
N ASN A 151 17.19 12.90 0.49
CA ASN A 151 18.30 12.63 -0.43
C ASN A 151 17.85 12.19 -1.84
N GLY A 152 16.54 12.06 -2.08
CA GLY A 152 16.05 11.63 -3.39
C GLY A 152 14.54 11.48 -3.49
N GLU A 153 14.11 11.08 -4.68
CA GLU A 153 12.71 10.82 -5.03
C GLU A 153 12.62 9.54 -5.86
N LEU A 154 11.58 8.76 -5.58
CA LEU A 154 11.08 7.70 -6.44
C LEU A 154 9.68 8.09 -6.91
N ASN A 155 9.52 8.42 -8.19
CA ASN A 155 8.25 8.83 -8.78
C ASN A 155 7.76 7.81 -9.81
N GLY A 156 6.71 7.08 -9.47
CA GLY A 156 6.25 5.90 -10.22
C GLY A 156 7.31 4.81 -10.18
N TYR A 157 8.10 4.74 -11.25
CA TYR A 157 9.23 3.83 -11.38
C TYR A 157 10.57 4.55 -11.44
N ASP A 158 10.59 5.86 -11.66
CA ASP A 158 11.83 6.62 -11.88
C ASP A 158 12.46 6.99 -10.54
N LEU A 159 13.71 6.56 -10.34
CA LEU A 159 14.50 6.81 -9.15
C LEU A 159 15.54 7.89 -9.43
N ARG A 160 15.62 8.90 -8.57
CA ARG A 160 16.63 9.96 -8.60
C ARG A 160 17.13 10.23 -7.18
N PHE A 161 18.43 10.20 -6.96
CA PHE A 161 19.01 10.47 -5.64
C PHE A 161 20.47 10.90 -5.73
N LEU A 162 21.03 11.42 -4.63
CA LEU A 162 22.46 11.73 -4.53
C LEU A 162 23.22 10.54 -3.93
N ARG A 163 24.20 9.97 -4.65
CA ARG A 163 25.13 8.96 -4.07
C ARG A 163 26.08 9.60 -3.07
N THR A 164 26.49 10.82 -3.39
CA THR A 164 27.24 11.74 -2.53
C THR A 164 26.69 13.14 -2.80
N PHE A 165 27.03 14.13 -1.97
CA PHE A 165 26.55 15.51 -2.12
C PHE A 165 26.85 16.18 -3.47
N GLN A 166 27.74 15.62 -4.30
CA GLN A 166 28.06 16.12 -5.66
C GLN A 166 27.78 15.10 -6.77
N THR A 167 27.31 13.90 -6.45
CA THR A 167 27.17 12.81 -7.43
C THR A 167 25.71 12.38 -7.55
N PRO A 168 24.97 12.89 -8.55
CA PRO A 168 23.62 12.41 -8.80
C PRO A 168 23.64 10.99 -9.38
N ALA A 169 22.59 10.23 -9.05
CA ALA A 169 22.29 8.95 -9.65
C ALA A 169 20.83 8.90 -10.09
N TYR A 170 20.63 8.22 -11.21
CA TYR A 170 19.35 8.04 -11.85
C TYR A 170 19.18 6.56 -12.17
N GLY A 171 17.97 6.05 -11.98
CA GLY A 171 17.63 4.68 -12.31
C GLY A 171 16.13 4.50 -12.41
N ARG A 172 15.72 3.25 -12.54
CA ARG A 172 14.33 2.86 -12.60
C ARG A 172 14.11 1.57 -11.82
N LEU A 173 12.91 1.37 -11.31
CA LEU A 173 12.43 0.05 -10.93
C LEU A 173 12.20 -0.78 -12.20
N GLU A 174 12.92 -1.87 -12.33
CA GLU A 174 12.88 -2.78 -13.47
C GLU A 174 12.35 -4.14 -13.01
N ARG A 175 11.22 -4.55 -13.57
CA ARG A 175 10.65 -5.87 -13.33
C ARG A 175 11.49 -6.91 -14.06
N VAL A 176 11.82 -7.99 -13.35
CA VAL A 176 12.54 -9.13 -13.91
C VAL A 176 11.65 -10.35 -13.84
N ASP A 177 11.34 -10.87 -15.02
CA ASP A 177 10.55 -12.10 -15.22
C ASP A 177 11.40 -13.14 -15.98
N THR A 178 11.20 -14.42 -15.69
CA THR A 178 11.83 -15.53 -16.40
C THR A 178 11.04 -15.92 -17.65
N GLY A 179 11.61 -16.75 -18.53
CA GLY A 179 10.91 -17.25 -19.72
C GLY A 179 10.90 -16.34 -20.96
N HIS A 180 11.60 -15.20 -20.92
CA HIS A 180 11.80 -14.34 -22.10
C HIS A 180 13.07 -14.71 -22.90
N GLY A 181 13.07 -14.44 -24.21
CA GLY A 181 14.31 -14.38 -25.01
C GLY A 181 15.18 -15.65 -25.04
N GLY A 182 14.58 -16.84 -24.93
CA GLY A 182 15.30 -18.12 -24.88
C GLY A 182 15.64 -18.62 -23.47
N ASN A 183 15.26 -17.89 -22.42
CA ASN A 183 15.31 -18.40 -21.05
C ASN A 183 14.38 -19.62 -20.89
N LEU A 184 14.93 -20.76 -20.48
CA LEU A 184 14.24 -22.05 -20.37
C LEU A 184 13.67 -22.35 -18.97
N GLU A 185 13.67 -21.38 -18.06
CA GLU A 185 13.24 -21.56 -16.65
C GLU A 185 11.71 -21.51 -16.47
N GLY A 186 10.97 -21.32 -17.57
CA GLY A 186 9.53 -21.09 -17.58
C GLY A 186 9.17 -19.63 -17.23
N HIS A 187 7.95 -19.22 -17.57
CA HIS A 187 7.48 -17.85 -17.28
C HIS A 187 7.06 -17.71 -15.81
N ALA A 188 7.73 -16.84 -15.05
CA ALA A 188 7.40 -16.49 -13.67
C ALA A 188 8.05 -15.15 -13.29
N HIS A 189 7.49 -14.48 -12.27
CA HIS A 189 8.10 -13.27 -11.74
C HIS A 189 9.30 -13.59 -10.85
N SER A 190 10.46 -12.98 -11.08
CA SER A 190 11.66 -13.19 -10.25
C SER A 190 11.81 -12.11 -9.17
N GLY A 191 11.46 -10.87 -9.49
CA GLY A 191 11.59 -9.75 -8.57
C GLY A 191 11.74 -8.42 -9.29
N ILE A 192 12.12 -7.37 -8.55
CA ILE A 192 12.31 -6.02 -9.09
C ILE A 192 13.71 -5.55 -8.71
N GLN A 193 14.41 -5.03 -9.72
CA GLN A 193 15.72 -4.43 -9.57
C GLN A 193 15.67 -2.91 -9.68
N ALA A 194 16.64 -2.25 -9.09
CA ALA A 194 16.96 -0.86 -9.34
C ALA A 194 18.46 -0.68 -9.16
N MET A 195 19.09 0.12 -10.03
CA MET A 195 20.55 0.36 -9.99
C MET A 195 21.39 -0.93 -10.03
N GLY A 196 20.91 -1.99 -10.68
CA GLY A 196 21.57 -3.30 -10.72
C GLY A 196 21.47 -4.13 -9.42
N GLU A 197 20.67 -3.68 -8.45
CA GLU A 197 20.44 -4.40 -7.19
C GLU A 197 18.98 -4.87 -7.09
N TRP A 198 18.77 -6.02 -6.46
CA TRP A 198 17.43 -6.47 -6.08
C TRP A 198 16.89 -5.60 -4.94
N VAL A 199 15.85 -4.83 -5.22
CA VAL A 199 15.07 -4.10 -4.21
C VAL A 199 13.84 -4.90 -3.76
N TYR A 200 13.46 -5.92 -4.54
CA TYR A 200 12.49 -6.93 -4.16
C TYR A 200 12.83 -8.26 -4.86
N ARG A 201 12.63 -9.38 -4.16
CA ARG A 201 12.73 -10.73 -4.72
C ARG A 201 11.44 -11.48 -4.47
N ASN A 202 10.90 -12.12 -5.51
CA ASN A 202 9.70 -12.92 -5.38
C ASN A 202 9.97 -14.13 -4.46
N PRO A 203 9.23 -14.29 -3.35
CA PRO A 203 9.39 -15.43 -2.47
C PRO A 203 8.94 -16.78 -3.04
N PHE A 204 8.21 -16.78 -4.16
CA PHE A 204 7.65 -17.98 -4.79
C PHE A 204 8.28 -18.20 -6.18
N PRO A 205 9.52 -18.72 -6.24
CA PRO A 205 10.21 -18.93 -7.52
C PRO A 205 9.44 -19.90 -8.40
N ALA A 206 9.47 -19.66 -9.72
CA ALA A 206 8.78 -20.44 -10.75
C ALA A 206 7.23 -20.48 -10.66
N ALA A 207 6.62 -19.87 -9.65
CA ALA A 207 5.17 -19.80 -9.51
C ALA A 207 4.58 -18.78 -10.49
N ARG A 208 3.55 -19.18 -11.23
CA ARG A 208 2.79 -18.33 -12.17
C ARG A 208 1.67 -17.59 -11.46
N LEU A 209 2.05 -16.75 -10.50
CA LEU A 209 1.14 -15.97 -9.69
C LEU A 209 1.12 -14.52 -10.17
N ALA A 210 -0.06 -13.91 -10.22
CA ALA A 210 -0.21 -12.47 -10.36
C ALA A 210 0.33 -11.75 -9.12
N ASP A 211 0.58 -10.44 -9.24
CA ASP A 211 1.16 -9.63 -8.15
C ASP A 211 0.32 -9.67 -6.85
N ASP A 212 -1.00 -9.71 -6.98
CA ASP A 212 -1.91 -9.84 -5.84
C ASP A 212 -1.89 -11.26 -5.24
N GLU A 213 -1.77 -12.30 -6.07
CA GLU A 213 -1.64 -13.68 -5.60
C GLU A 213 -0.30 -13.91 -4.88
N ILE A 214 0.78 -13.27 -5.33
CA ILE A 214 2.08 -13.25 -4.62
C ILE A 214 1.92 -12.58 -3.25
N ALA A 215 1.19 -11.48 -3.19
CA ALA A 215 0.94 -10.74 -1.95
C ALA A 215 0.11 -11.57 -0.96
N ILE A 216 -0.98 -12.19 -1.42
CA ILE A 216 -1.83 -13.08 -0.62
C ILE A 216 -1.02 -14.29 -0.13
N ALA A 217 -0.28 -14.95 -1.03
CA ALA A 217 0.57 -16.09 -0.65
C ALA A 217 1.64 -15.68 0.38
N THR A 218 2.18 -14.46 0.29
CA THR A 218 3.11 -13.90 1.28
C THR A 218 2.45 -13.71 2.64
N ALA A 219 1.23 -13.15 2.68
CA ALA A 219 0.47 -13.00 3.92
C ALA A 219 0.13 -14.35 4.56
N LEU A 220 -0.29 -15.33 3.76
CA LEU A 220 -0.58 -16.69 4.23
C LEU A 220 0.66 -17.41 4.77
N ARG A 221 1.81 -17.29 4.08
CA ARG A 221 3.08 -17.83 4.57
C ARG A 221 3.48 -17.18 5.90
N GLY A 222 3.39 -15.85 6.00
CA GLY A 222 3.69 -15.13 7.23
C GLY A 222 2.76 -15.52 8.38
N MET A 223 1.48 -15.79 8.11
CA MET A 223 0.57 -16.35 9.12
C MET A 223 1.03 -17.75 9.56
N GLY A 224 1.45 -18.61 8.62
CA GLY A 224 2.02 -19.91 8.93
C GLY A 224 3.24 -19.81 9.85
N GLU A 225 4.18 -18.91 9.56
CA GLU A 225 5.36 -18.63 10.39
C GLU A 225 4.96 -18.12 11.78
N PHE A 226 4.00 -17.19 11.86
CA PHE A 226 3.46 -16.69 13.13
C PHE A 226 2.89 -17.81 14.02
N THR A 227 2.16 -18.77 13.45
CA THR A 227 1.63 -19.90 14.22
C THR A 227 2.72 -20.83 14.80
N GLN A 228 3.94 -20.74 14.27
CA GLN A 228 5.12 -21.49 14.72
C GLN A 228 6.01 -20.66 15.67
N GLY A 229 5.55 -19.48 16.10
CA GLY A 229 6.30 -18.57 16.97
C GLY A 229 7.10 -17.49 16.24
N GLY A 230 6.92 -17.35 14.93
CA GLY A 230 7.45 -16.24 14.14
C GLY A 230 6.78 -14.90 14.46
N PRO A 231 7.29 -13.79 13.89
CA PRO A 231 6.72 -12.47 14.09
C PRO A 231 5.31 -12.35 13.48
N PRO A 232 4.47 -11.44 13.99
CA PRO A 232 3.17 -11.14 13.39
C PRO A 232 3.36 -10.58 11.96
N PRO A 233 2.75 -11.18 10.91
CA PRO A 233 2.87 -10.68 9.54
C PRO A 233 2.21 -9.31 9.36
N TYR A 234 1.07 -9.10 10.01
CA TYR A 234 0.37 -7.83 10.05
C TYR A 234 -0.47 -7.76 11.34
N PRO A 235 0.06 -7.13 12.40
CA PRO A 235 -0.64 -7.03 13.68
C PRO A 235 -2.01 -6.36 13.53
N LEU A 236 -3.00 -6.81 14.31
CA LEU A 236 -4.32 -6.17 14.36
C LEU A 236 -4.23 -4.66 14.61
N ALA A 237 -3.34 -4.22 15.51
CA ALA A 237 -3.17 -2.80 15.84
C ALA A 237 -2.85 -1.94 14.61
N GLU A 238 -1.99 -2.44 13.71
CA GLU A 238 -1.65 -1.74 12.46
C GLU A 238 -2.90 -1.55 11.59
N ALA A 239 -3.69 -2.61 11.41
CA ALA A 239 -4.90 -2.58 10.59
C ALA A 239 -6.01 -1.71 11.21
N CYS A 240 -6.12 -1.70 12.55
CA CYS A 240 -7.03 -0.79 13.26
C CYS A 240 -6.66 0.67 13.00
N GLN A 241 -5.37 0.99 13.05
CA GLN A 241 -4.90 2.34 12.77
C GLN A 241 -5.14 2.73 11.31
N ASP A 242 -4.89 1.82 10.35
CA ASP A 242 -5.17 2.05 8.94
C ASP A 242 -6.65 2.36 8.69
N HIS A 243 -7.53 1.55 9.30
CA HIS A 243 -8.97 1.73 9.13
C HIS A 243 -9.50 2.99 9.83
N TYR A 244 -8.97 3.32 11.00
CA TYR A 244 -9.33 4.57 11.71
C TYR A 244 -8.99 5.82 10.89
N LEU A 245 -7.79 5.87 10.32
CA LEU A 245 -7.40 6.99 9.44
C LEU A 245 -8.25 7.02 8.17
N ALA A 246 -8.57 5.87 7.58
CA ALA A 246 -9.45 5.78 6.41
C ALA A 246 -10.86 6.31 6.71
N MET A 247 -11.47 5.92 7.84
CA MET A 247 -12.75 6.47 8.28
C MET A 247 -12.66 7.99 8.53
N THR A 248 -11.52 8.48 9.02
CA THR A 248 -11.31 9.91 9.24
C THR A 248 -11.16 10.69 7.93
N ILE A 249 -10.56 10.09 6.90
CA ILE A 249 -10.55 10.65 5.53
C ILE A 249 -11.98 10.79 5.01
N ASP A 250 -12.79 9.75 5.14
CA ASP A 250 -14.19 9.76 4.68
C ASP A 250 -15.00 10.84 5.42
N GLU A 251 -14.80 10.97 6.73
CA GLU A 251 -15.45 12.00 7.53
C GLU A 251 -15.02 13.43 7.14
N ALA A 252 -13.72 13.66 6.93
CA ALA A 252 -13.20 14.94 6.46
C ALA A 252 -13.76 15.29 5.08
N ALA A 253 -13.86 14.31 4.17
CA ALA A 253 -14.41 14.52 2.82
C ALA A 253 -15.91 14.82 2.86
N ARG A 254 -16.65 14.21 3.79
CA ARG A 254 -18.09 14.39 3.97
C ARG A 254 -18.44 15.74 4.59
N THR A 255 -17.67 16.17 5.59
CA THR A 255 -17.93 17.41 6.35
C THR A 255 -17.27 18.64 5.73
N GLY A 256 -16.17 18.45 4.99
CA GLY A 256 -15.30 19.53 4.51
C GLY A 256 -14.42 20.13 5.61
N GLU A 257 -14.43 19.55 6.82
CA GLU A 257 -13.66 20.04 7.95
C GLU A 257 -12.22 19.47 7.96
N THR A 258 -11.30 20.21 8.59
CA THR A 258 -9.98 19.66 8.94
C THR A 258 -10.10 18.91 10.26
N ILE A 259 -9.75 17.63 10.26
CA ILE A 259 -9.88 16.77 11.44
C ILE A 259 -8.49 16.37 11.95
N ARG A 260 -8.20 16.62 13.22
CA ARG A 260 -7.02 16.05 13.91
C ARG A 260 -7.43 14.74 14.56
N THR A 261 -6.71 13.67 14.26
CA THR A 261 -6.94 12.36 14.89
C THR A 261 -6.53 12.40 16.36
N GLN A 262 -7.01 11.40 17.10
CA GLN A 262 -6.65 11.18 18.50
C GLN A 262 -6.04 9.80 18.65
N ARG A 263 -5.10 9.67 19.59
CA ARG A 263 -4.53 8.38 19.95
C ARG A 263 -5.61 7.37 20.35
N GLN A 264 -5.51 6.17 19.77
CA GLN A 264 -6.47 5.10 19.96
C GLN A 264 -5.93 3.99 20.91
N PRO A 265 -6.80 3.12 21.48
CA PRO A 265 -6.38 2.14 22.48
C PRO A 265 -5.40 1.05 22.02
N TRP A 266 -5.19 0.90 20.71
CA TRP A 266 -4.22 -0.04 20.11
C TRP A 266 -2.82 0.56 19.95
N ALA A 267 -2.64 1.86 20.21
CA ALA A 267 -1.40 2.62 20.04
C ALA A 267 -0.60 2.80 21.33
#